data_AF-A0A847LNB3-F1
#
_entry.id   AF-A0A847LNB3-F1
#
_cell.length_a   1.000
_cell.length_b   1.000
_cell.length_c   1.000
_cell.angle_alpha   90.00
_cell.angle_beta   90.00
_cell.angle_gamma   90.00
#
_symmetry.space_group_name_H-M   'P 1'
#
loop_
_entity.id
_entity.type
_entity.pdbx_description
1 polymer ?
#
loop_
_entity_poly.entity_id
_entity_poly.type
_entity_poly.pdbx_seq_one_letter_code
_entity_poly.pdbx_strand_id
1 'polypeptide(L)'
;MNRCSAFRCLVALVLAVFVAGAAHAATYGYVVVKGKSEEALDREVTTIERLIKGWDKGEILFKHKVANGIVFFKKYTVTIIFAGLEKDVTPFLSSGPYEGDFVKDVVANFTYSSKADPQTGESEVTTVVTKKFPNIRTAVAAIKGKSETTLWKAFEAATPAKYRRHLLGGKLVDPRINVVFFSLKPVEENRIFSITFAEGSTRTLD
;
A
#
# COMPACT_ATOMS: atom_id res chain seq x y z
N MET A 1 -57.79 13.45 -4.82
CA MET A 1 -56.64 13.39 -3.89
C MET A 1 -55.87 12.10 -4.16
N ASN A 2 -54.70 12.14 -4.83
CA ASN A 2 -53.83 10.95 -4.99
C ASN A 2 -52.37 11.31 -5.37
N ARG A 3 -51.88 12.50 -5.01
CA ARG A 3 -50.50 12.94 -5.33
C ARG A 3 -49.47 12.65 -4.23
N CYS A 4 -49.90 12.13 -3.08
CA CYS A 4 -49.03 11.93 -1.90
C CYS A 4 -48.39 10.52 -1.82
N SER A 5 -48.82 9.57 -2.66
CA SER A 5 -48.31 8.17 -2.66
C SER A 5 -47.04 8.02 -3.53
N ALA A 6 -47.03 8.61 -4.73
CA ALA A 6 -45.92 8.44 -5.68
C ALA A 6 -44.59 9.05 -5.19
N PHE A 7 -44.64 10.21 -4.52
CA PHE A 7 -43.44 10.86 -3.98
C PHE A 7 -42.81 10.05 -2.83
N ARG A 8 -43.62 9.45 -1.96
CA ARG A 8 -43.14 8.59 -0.87
C ARG A 8 -42.53 7.29 -1.40
N CYS A 9 -43.11 6.71 -2.44
CA CYS A 9 -42.51 5.56 -3.13
C CYS A 9 -41.18 5.93 -3.80
N LEU A 10 -41.09 7.08 -4.46
CA LEU A 10 -39.84 7.54 -5.09
C LEU A 10 -38.74 7.78 -4.06
N VAL A 11 -39.06 8.43 -2.93
CA VAL A 11 -38.10 8.65 -1.84
C VAL A 11 -37.67 7.33 -1.21
N ALA A 12 -38.58 6.38 -0.99
CA ALA A 12 -38.25 5.05 -0.48
C ALA A 12 -37.38 4.25 -1.45
N LEU A 13 -37.60 4.40 -2.76
CA LEU A 13 -36.82 3.72 -3.80
C LEU A 13 -35.42 4.34 -3.93
N VAL A 14 -35.30 5.67 -3.84
CA VAL A 14 -34.01 6.36 -3.75
C VAL A 14 -33.28 5.96 -2.46
N LEU A 15 -33.94 5.94 -1.30
CA LEU A 15 -33.34 5.50 -0.05
C LEU A 15 -32.90 4.04 -0.13
N ALA A 16 -33.73 3.15 -0.69
CA ALA A 16 -33.38 1.74 -0.88
C ALA A 16 -32.21 1.54 -1.85
N VAL A 17 -32.11 2.35 -2.90
CA VAL A 17 -30.96 2.34 -3.84
C VAL A 17 -29.71 2.90 -3.16
N PHE A 18 -29.80 3.93 -2.31
CA PHE A 18 -28.68 4.43 -1.51
C PHE A 18 -28.24 3.43 -0.44
N VAL A 19 -29.18 2.77 0.23
CA VAL A 19 -28.90 1.74 1.26
C VAL A 19 -28.36 0.47 0.62
N ALA A 20 -28.88 0.03 -0.53
CA ALA A 20 -28.36 -1.11 -1.29
C ALA A 20 -26.99 -0.81 -1.93
N GLY A 21 -26.73 0.44 -2.34
CA GLY A 21 -25.44 0.89 -2.83
C GLY A 21 -24.38 1.03 -1.73
N ALA A 22 -24.79 1.35 -0.50
CA ALA A 22 -23.91 1.41 0.67
C ALA A 22 -23.58 0.01 1.26
N ALA A 23 -24.36 -1.01 0.94
CA ALA A 23 -24.30 -2.33 1.59
C ALA A 23 -23.12 -3.23 1.18
N HIS A 24 -22.19 -2.80 0.33
CA HIS A 24 -21.00 -3.61 0.03
C HIS A 24 -19.75 -2.76 -0.25
N ALA A 25 -19.45 -1.80 0.62
CA ALA A 25 -18.13 -1.19 0.62
C ALA A 25 -17.07 -2.28 0.85
N ALA A 26 -16.05 -2.33 -0.01
CA ALA A 26 -14.97 -3.29 0.15
C ALA A 26 -14.25 -3.02 1.49
N THR A 27 -14.13 -4.05 2.32
CA THR A 27 -13.32 -4.03 3.53
C THR A 27 -11.91 -4.42 3.15
N TYR A 28 -10.92 -3.66 3.63
CA TYR A 28 -9.52 -3.89 3.33
C TYR A 28 -8.78 -4.42 4.56
N GLY A 29 -7.87 -5.33 4.33
CA GLY A 29 -7.00 -5.88 5.37
C GLY A 29 -5.61 -6.15 4.83
N TYR A 30 -4.69 -6.39 5.76
CA TYR A 30 -3.41 -6.99 5.45
C TYR A 30 -3.09 -8.11 6.41
N VAL A 31 -2.32 -9.09 5.95
CA VAL A 31 -1.72 -10.12 6.79
C VAL A 31 -0.23 -10.23 6.50
N VAL A 32 0.54 -10.58 7.52
CA VAL A 32 1.97 -10.78 7.48
C VAL A 32 2.26 -12.24 7.79
N VAL A 33 2.90 -12.92 6.85
CA VAL A 33 3.32 -14.31 6.98
C VAL A 33 4.84 -14.35 7.06
N LYS A 34 5.40 -15.02 8.07
CA LYS A 34 6.84 -15.07 8.32
C LYS A 34 7.32 -16.52 8.27
N GLY A 35 8.42 -16.78 7.59
CA GLY A 35 8.96 -18.13 7.44
C GLY A 35 10.48 -18.17 7.33
N LYS A 36 11.09 -19.32 7.66
CA LYS A 36 12.52 -19.59 7.45
C LYS A 36 12.80 -20.34 6.15
N SER A 37 11.79 -21.00 5.58
CA SER A 37 11.85 -21.69 4.28
C SER A 37 11.02 -20.92 3.27
N GLU A 38 11.64 -20.57 2.15
CA GLU A 38 11.00 -19.83 1.07
C GLU A 38 9.85 -20.63 0.43
N GLU A 39 10.09 -21.91 0.13
CA GLU A 39 9.08 -22.78 -0.48
C GLU A 39 7.87 -23.02 0.43
N ALA A 40 8.11 -23.23 1.72
CA ALA A 40 7.03 -23.44 2.68
C ALA A 40 6.17 -22.17 2.80
N LEU A 41 6.83 -21.01 2.85
CA LEU A 41 6.15 -19.71 2.88
C LEU A 41 5.33 -19.47 1.61
N ASP A 42 5.87 -19.78 0.44
CA ASP A 42 5.17 -19.58 -0.83
C ASP A 42 3.93 -20.48 -0.95
N ARG A 43 3.96 -21.71 -0.41
CA ARG A 43 2.78 -22.59 -0.32
C ARG A 43 1.70 -22.03 0.60
N GLU A 44 2.11 -21.50 1.76
CA GLU A 44 1.19 -20.89 2.72
C GLU A 44 0.54 -19.63 2.13
N VAL A 45 1.33 -18.75 1.52
CA VAL A 45 0.86 -17.56 0.80
C VAL A 45 -0.13 -17.96 -0.30
N THR A 46 0.17 -18.98 -1.10
CA THR A 46 -0.74 -19.48 -2.14
C THR A 46 -2.07 -19.98 -1.57
N THR A 47 -2.04 -20.58 -0.38
CA THR A 47 -3.24 -21.07 0.31
C THR A 47 -4.11 -19.90 0.76
N ILE A 48 -3.50 -18.87 1.37
CA ILE A 48 -4.19 -17.62 1.74
C ILE A 48 -4.76 -16.93 0.50
N GLU A 49 -4.00 -16.85 -0.59
CA GLU A 49 -4.47 -16.25 -1.84
C GLU A 49 -5.69 -16.96 -2.40
N ARG A 50 -5.70 -18.30 -2.37
CA ARG A 50 -6.84 -19.10 -2.83
C ARG A 50 -8.06 -18.91 -1.94
N LEU A 51 -7.86 -18.84 -0.62
CA LEU A 51 -8.93 -18.56 0.34
C LEU A 51 -9.58 -17.21 0.04
N ILE A 52 -8.77 -16.15 -0.05
CA ILE A 52 -9.25 -14.79 -0.30
C ILE A 52 -9.97 -14.70 -1.64
N LYS A 53 -9.37 -15.24 -2.72
CA LYS A 53 -9.99 -15.25 -4.06
C LYS A 53 -11.29 -16.08 -4.12
N GLY A 54 -11.53 -16.95 -3.15
CA GLY A 54 -12.77 -17.71 -3.00
C GLY A 54 -13.91 -16.94 -2.33
N TRP A 55 -13.63 -15.80 -1.70
CA TRP A 55 -14.67 -14.96 -1.09
C TRP A 55 -15.45 -14.17 -2.13
N ASP A 56 -16.69 -13.80 -1.79
CA ASP A 56 -17.42 -12.83 -2.60
C ASP A 56 -16.71 -11.47 -2.52
N LYS A 57 -16.40 -10.88 -3.69
CA LYS A 57 -15.55 -9.69 -3.85
C LYS A 57 -14.15 -9.79 -3.23
N GLY A 58 -13.66 -11.02 -3.02
CA GLY A 58 -12.31 -11.28 -2.55
C GLY A 58 -11.25 -10.97 -3.60
N GLU A 59 -10.28 -10.13 -3.28
CA GLU A 59 -9.22 -9.74 -4.20
C GLU A 59 -7.89 -9.54 -3.48
N ILE A 60 -6.81 -10.03 -4.09
CA ILE A 60 -5.43 -9.70 -3.69
C ILE A 60 -5.04 -8.41 -4.39
N LEU A 61 -4.83 -7.35 -3.61
CA LEU A 61 -4.45 -6.04 -4.14
C LEU A 61 -2.94 -5.97 -4.39
N PHE A 62 -2.17 -6.54 -3.46
CA PHE A 62 -0.73 -6.46 -3.46
C PHE A 62 -0.10 -7.53 -2.59
N LYS A 63 1.05 -8.05 -3.02
CA LYS A 63 1.91 -8.94 -2.24
C LYS A 63 3.32 -8.36 -2.18
N HIS A 64 3.90 -8.33 -0.99
CA HIS A 64 5.25 -7.84 -0.78
C HIS A 64 6.09 -8.84 -0.03
N LYS A 65 7.10 -9.41 -0.69
CA LYS A 65 8.05 -10.34 -0.10
C LYS A 65 9.37 -9.64 0.18
N VAL A 66 9.85 -9.77 1.42
CA VAL A 66 11.16 -9.29 1.86
C VAL A 66 11.94 -10.47 2.43
N ALA A 67 13.21 -10.60 2.02
CA ALA A 67 14.14 -11.54 2.61
C ALA A 67 15.13 -10.77 3.50
N ASN A 68 15.18 -11.11 4.78
CA ASN A 68 16.06 -10.51 5.77
C ASN A 68 17.04 -11.55 6.31
N GLY A 69 18.33 -11.23 6.36
CA GLY A 69 19.36 -12.09 6.95
C GLY A 69 20.44 -12.57 5.98
N ILE A 70 21.51 -13.14 6.54
CA ILE A 70 22.66 -13.70 5.81
C ILE A 70 22.25 -15.09 5.26
N VAL A 71 22.86 -15.54 4.16
CA VAL A 71 22.48 -16.68 3.31
C VAL A 71 21.89 -17.90 4.04
N PHE A 72 22.40 -18.30 5.21
CA PHE A 72 21.95 -19.47 5.96
C PHE A 72 20.86 -19.22 7.02
N PHE A 73 20.53 -17.96 7.32
CA PHE A 73 19.52 -17.56 8.31
C PHE A 73 18.48 -16.61 7.72
N LYS A 74 18.25 -16.70 6.40
CA LYS A 74 17.24 -15.88 5.73
C LYS A 74 15.87 -16.12 6.37
N LYS A 75 15.29 -15.05 6.88
CA LYS A 75 13.88 -14.97 7.28
C LYS A 75 13.14 -14.25 6.17
N TYR A 76 12.09 -14.87 5.68
CA TYR A 76 11.22 -14.32 4.68
C TYR A 76 9.98 -13.76 5.38
N THR A 77 9.54 -12.59 4.93
CA THR A 77 8.32 -11.95 5.39
C THR A 77 7.51 -11.58 4.16
N VAL A 78 6.27 -12.02 4.11
CA VAL A 78 5.32 -11.71 3.04
C VAL A 78 4.16 -10.94 3.64
N THR A 79 3.98 -9.70 3.21
CA THR A 79 2.77 -8.92 3.49
C THR A 79 1.80 -9.08 2.33
N ILE A 80 0.59 -9.56 2.60
CA ILE A 80 -0.51 -9.69 1.64
C ILE A 80 -1.55 -8.64 1.97
N ILE A 81 -1.88 -7.80 1.00
CA ILE A 81 -2.93 -6.79 1.11
C ILE A 81 -4.10 -7.26 0.25
N PHE A 82 -5.29 -7.23 0.83
CA PHE A 82 -6.48 -7.77 0.22
C PHE A 82 -7.72 -6.92 0.46
N ALA A 83 -8.74 -7.22 -0.33
CA ALA A 83 -10.09 -6.69 -0.19
C ALA A 83 -11.09 -7.85 -0.12
N GLY A 84 -12.21 -7.64 0.56
CA GLY A 84 -13.33 -8.56 0.62
C GLY A 84 -14.55 -7.92 1.26
N LEU A 85 -15.58 -8.72 1.50
CA LEU A 85 -16.71 -8.29 2.33
C LEU A 85 -16.37 -8.39 3.82
N GLU A 86 -16.97 -7.52 4.63
CA GLU A 86 -16.73 -7.48 6.08
C GLU A 86 -16.96 -8.85 6.76
N LYS A 87 -17.97 -9.59 6.29
CA LYS A 87 -18.31 -10.94 6.77
C LYS A 87 -17.19 -11.98 6.59
N ASP A 88 -16.31 -11.79 5.62
CA ASP A 88 -15.21 -12.72 5.32
C ASP A 88 -13.89 -12.20 5.92
N VAL A 89 -13.66 -10.88 5.83
CA VAL A 89 -12.43 -10.23 6.34
C VAL A 89 -12.35 -10.29 7.87
N THR A 90 -13.46 -10.03 8.57
CA THR A 90 -13.49 -9.98 10.04
C THR A 90 -13.08 -11.30 10.69
N PRO A 91 -13.71 -12.46 10.36
CA PRO A 91 -13.29 -13.73 10.95
C PRO A 91 -11.87 -14.12 10.54
N PHE A 92 -11.43 -13.78 9.32
CA PHE A 92 -10.07 -14.08 8.87
C PHE A 92 -9.01 -13.33 9.69
N LEU A 93 -9.23 -12.04 9.99
CA LEU A 93 -8.29 -11.24 10.77
C LEU A 93 -8.40 -11.46 12.29
N SER A 94 -9.60 -11.73 12.80
CA SER A 94 -9.83 -11.84 14.25
C SER A 94 -9.55 -13.23 14.81
N SER A 95 -9.73 -14.27 13.99
CA SER A 95 -9.64 -15.67 14.41
C SER A 95 -8.61 -16.47 13.61
N GLY A 96 -7.97 -15.86 12.61
CA GLY A 96 -6.92 -16.49 11.83
C GLY A 96 -5.60 -16.56 12.62
N PRO A 97 -4.69 -17.47 12.22
CA PRO A 97 -3.37 -17.60 12.86
C PRO A 97 -2.37 -16.52 12.40
N TYR A 98 -2.81 -15.53 11.62
CA TYR A 98 -1.94 -14.59 10.92
C TYR A 98 -1.90 -13.25 11.64
N GLU A 99 -0.70 -12.66 11.75
CA GLU A 99 -0.56 -11.27 12.17
C GLU A 99 -1.15 -10.37 11.08
N GLY A 100 -2.14 -9.54 11.41
CA GLY A 100 -2.78 -8.67 10.44
C GLY A 100 -3.79 -7.74 11.09
N ASP A 101 -4.22 -6.73 10.34
CA ASP A 101 -5.24 -5.79 10.79
C ASP A 101 -6.02 -5.21 9.61
N PHE A 102 -7.15 -4.56 9.94
CA PHE A 102 -7.94 -3.78 9.01
C PHE A 102 -7.18 -2.54 8.55
N VAL A 103 -7.33 -2.21 7.26
CA VAL A 103 -6.73 -1.00 6.69
C VAL A 103 -7.81 0.05 6.48
N LYS A 104 -7.67 1.18 7.18
CA LYS A 104 -8.56 2.36 7.07
C LYS A 104 -7.68 3.58 6.80
N ASP A 105 -8.10 4.44 5.87
CA ASP A 105 -7.43 5.67 5.44
C ASP A 105 -5.90 5.56 5.36
N VAL A 106 -5.34 5.51 4.16
CA VAL A 106 -3.91 5.21 4.03
C VAL A 106 -3.09 6.49 3.96
N VAL A 107 -2.06 6.58 4.79
CA VAL A 107 -1.02 7.61 4.69
C VAL A 107 0.23 6.95 4.15
N ALA A 108 0.81 7.49 3.07
CA ALA A 108 2.08 7.04 2.54
C ALA A 108 3.13 8.16 2.64
N ASN A 109 4.28 7.84 3.22
CA ASN A 109 5.45 8.70 3.21
C ASN A 109 6.39 8.28 2.09
N PHE A 110 6.60 9.17 1.12
CA PHE A 110 7.58 9.03 0.06
C PHE A 110 8.84 9.76 0.49
N THR A 111 9.87 9.00 0.85
CA THR A 111 11.18 9.52 1.26
C THR A 111 12.12 9.44 0.07
N TYR A 112 12.42 10.58 -0.52
CA TYR A 112 13.36 10.75 -1.61
C TYR A 112 14.74 11.02 -1.02
N SER A 113 15.74 10.22 -1.37
CA SER A 113 17.10 10.46 -0.94
C SER A 113 18.09 10.36 -2.10
N SER A 114 19.17 11.13 -2.00
CA SER A 114 20.25 11.18 -2.99
C SER A 114 21.54 11.63 -2.32
N LYS A 115 22.67 11.38 -2.95
CA LYS A 115 23.95 11.92 -2.47
C LYS A 115 23.92 13.45 -2.43
N ALA A 116 24.45 14.02 -1.35
CA ALA A 116 24.60 15.47 -1.19
C ALA A 116 25.96 15.96 -1.71
N ASP A 117 26.12 17.28 -1.80
CA ASP A 117 27.40 17.90 -2.15
C ASP A 117 28.42 17.71 -1.02
N PRO A 118 29.55 17.03 -1.24
CA PRO A 118 30.57 16.87 -0.22
C PRO A 118 31.11 18.20 0.33
N GLN A 119 31.00 19.30 -0.43
CA GLN A 119 31.45 20.61 0.01
C GLN A 119 30.51 21.27 1.03
N THR A 120 29.27 20.80 1.16
CA THR A 120 28.32 21.31 2.19
C THR A 120 28.44 20.54 3.51
N GLY A 121 29.28 19.51 3.58
CA GLY A 121 29.42 18.64 4.75
C GLY A 121 28.25 17.66 4.95
N GLU A 122 27.26 17.66 4.07
CA GLU A 122 26.17 16.69 4.06
C GLU A 122 26.56 15.47 3.20
N SER A 123 26.25 14.25 3.66
CA SER A 123 26.48 13.03 2.88
C SER A 123 25.28 12.63 2.02
N GLU A 124 24.08 12.99 2.44
CA GLU A 124 22.81 12.62 1.80
C GLU A 124 21.77 13.74 1.96
N VAL A 125 21.05 14.05 0.88
CA VAL A 125 19.87 14.93 0.92
C VAL A 125 18.63 14.06 1.00
N THR A 126 17.76 14.32 1.96
CA THR A 126 16.49 13.61 2.12
C THR A 126 15.30 14.56 2.11
N THR A 127 14.27 14.23 1.33
CA THR A 127 12.97 14.93 1.33
C THR A 127 11.84 13.92 1.55
N VAL A 128 10.99 14.19 2.55
CA VAL A 128 9.77 13.41 2.79
C VAL A 128 8.55 14.14 2.20
N VAL A 129 7.75 13.40 1.43
CA VAL A 129 6.45 13.83 0.91
C VAL A 129 5.38 12.89 1.44
N THR A 130 4.48 13.41 2.26
CA THR A 130 3.34 12.65 2.80
C THR A 130 2.14 12.79 1.87
N LYS A 131 1.53 11.67 1.49
CA LYS A 131 0.28 11.62 0.72
C LYS A 131 -0.78 10.84 1.48
N LYS A 132 -2.02 11.31 1.43
CA LYS A 132 -3.17 10.61 1.98
C LYS A 132 -3.98 9.99 0.84
N PHE A 133 -4.49 8.79 1.08
CA PHE A 133 -5.29 8.03 0.16
C PHE A 133 -6.57 7.56 0.86
N PRO A 134 -7.72 7.59 0.19
CA PRO A 134 -8.98 7.16 0.78
C PRO A 134 -9.02 5.66 1.10
N ASN A 135 -8.18 4.85 0.43
CA ASN A 135 -8.06 3.43 0.71
C ASN A 135 -6.75 2.86 0.18
N ILE A 136 -6.42 1.64 0.61
CA ILE A 136 -5.17 0.96 0.23
C ILE A 136 -5.10 0.63 -1.26
N ARG A 137 -6.23 0.37 -1.93
CA ARG A 137 -6.25 0.13 -3.38
C ARG A 137 -5.67 1.31 -4.15
N THR A 138 -6.15 2.52 -3.84
CA THR A 138 -5.65 3.76 -4.48
C THR A 138 -4.20 4.07 -4.09
N ALA A 139 -3.81 3.76 -2.85
CA ALA A 139 -2.44 3.93 -2.38
C ALA A 139 -1.45 3.00 -3.11
N VAL A 140 -1.79 1.71 -3.24
CA VAL A 140 -1.00 0.73 -4.01
C VAL A 140 -0.94 1.11 -5.48
N ALA A 141 -2.06 1.52 -6.08
CA ALA A 141 -2.09 1.96 -7.48
C ALA A 141 -1.17 3.17 -7.74
N ALA A 142 -0.90 4.00 -6.72
CA ALA A 142 0.00 5.13 -6.84
C ALA A 142 1.48 4.74 -7.02
N ILE A 143 1.85 3.49 -6.71
CA ILE A 143 3.22 2.98 -6.85
C ILE A 143 3.33 1.75 -7.76
N LYS A 144 2.25 1.00 -7.97
CA LYS A 144 2.22 -0.20 -8.79
C LYS A 144 2.59 0.11 -10.24
N GLY A 145 3.54 -0.66 -10.77
CA GLY A 145 4.06 -0.49 -12.13
C GLY A 145 4.91 0.78 -12.36
N LYS A 146 5.24 1.53 -11.31
CA LYS A 146 6.10 2.72 -11.45
C LYS A 146 7.56 2.38 -11.22
N SER A 147 8.43 2.97 -12.04
CA SER A 147 9.87 2.94 -11.85
C SER A 147 10.33 4.08 -10.94
N GLU A 148 11.55 3.95 -10.42
CA GLU A 148 12.26 5.00 -9.68
C GLU A 148 12.28 6.32 -10.47
N THR A 149 12.62 6.27 -11.77
CA THR A 149 12.62 7.44 -12.66
C THR A 149 11.25 8.12 -12.76
N THR A 150 10.15 7.35 -12.88
CA THR A 150 8.80 7.93 -12.96
C THR A 150 8.43 8.62 -11.65
N LEU A 151 8.83 8.08 -10.51
CA LEU A 151 8.55 8.66 -9.21
C LEU A 151 9.38 9.92 -8.94
N TRP A 152 10.64 9.98 -9.40
CA TRP A 152 11.46 11.20 -9.35
C TRP A 152 10.91 12.30 -10.26
N LYS A 153 10.49 11.98 -11.49
CA LYS A 153 9.82 12.96 -12.37
C LYS A 153 8.54 13.52 -11.75
N ALA A 154 7.75 12.68 -11.09
CA ALA A 154 6.56 13.13 -10.38
C ALA A 154 6.90 14.07 -9.19
N PHE A 155 8.03 13.83 -8.51
CA PHE A 155 8.52 14.68 -7.44
C PHE A 155 9.08 16.02 -7.94
N GLU A 156 9.83 15.99 -9.04
CA GLU A 156 10.29 17.18 -9.75
C GLU A 156 9.11 18.07 -10.15
N ALA A 157 8.09 17.49 -10.78
CA ALA A 157 6.89 18.23 -11.20
C ALA A 157 6.10 18.79 -10.01
N ALA A 158 5.98 18.05 -8.92
CA ALA A 158 5.20 18.47 -7.76
C ALA A 158 5.92 19.53 -6.91
N THR A 159 7.23 19.40 -6.74
CA THR A 159 8.03 20.29 -5.88
C THR A 159 9.41 20.61 -6.48
N PRO A 160 9.48 21.41 -7.57
CA PRO A 160 10.74 21.65 -8.29
C PRO A 160 11.85 22.25 -7.44
N ALA A 161 11.50 23.08 -6.45
CA ALA A 161 12.47 23.70 -5.55
C ALA A 161 13.12 22.69 -4.59
N LYS A 162 12.39 21.67 -4.12
CA LYS A 162 12.94 20.62 -3.28
C LYS A 162 13.75 19.63 -4.11
N TYR A 163 13.25 19.27 -5.30
CA TYR A 163 13.97 18.43 -6.25
C TYR A 163 15.36 18.96 -6.59
N ARG A 164 15.50 20.27 -6.86
CA ARG A 164 16.79 20.89 -7.16
C ARG A 164 17.86 20.69 -6.07
N ARG A 165 17.46 20.49 -4.81
CA ARG A 165 18.41 20.21 -3.71
C ARG A 165 19.04 18.82 -3.81
N HIS A 166 18.39 17.90 -4.51
CA HIS A 166 18.90 16.55 -4.74
C HIS A 166 19.89 16.46 -5.91
N LEU A 167 20.09 17.55 -6.66
CA LEU A 167 20.97 17.57 -7.83
C LEU A 167 22.39 17.97 -7.43
N LEU A 168 23.34 17.09 -7.65
CA LEU A 168 24.78 17.36 -7.56
C LEU A 168 25.33 17.66 -8.96
N GLY A 169 25.81 18.88 -9.20
CA GLY A 169 26.25 19.30 -10.53
C GLY A 169 25.14 19.22 -11.60
N GLY A 170 23.88 19.38 -11.20
CA GLY A 170 22.71 19.30 -12.09
C GLY A 170 22.21 17.87 -12.35
N LYS A 171 22.74 16.84 -11.68
CA LYS A 171 22.33 15.44 -11.85
C LYS A 171 21.99 14.77 -10.52
N LEU A 172 21.06 13.83 -10.54
CA LEU A 172 20.84 12.91 -9.41
C LEU A 172 22.02 11.93 -9.31
N VAL A 173 22.46 11.66 -8.08
CA VAL A 173 23.54 10.70 -7.79
C VAL A 173 23.07 9.76 -6.68
N ASP A 174 23.14 8.45 -6.92
CA ASP A 174 22.58 7.38 -6.05
C ASP A 174 21.13 7.68 -5.60
N PRO A 175 20.20 7.90 -6.54
CA PRO A 175 18.82 8.22 -6.21
C PRO A 175 18.09 7.02 -5.61
N ARG A 176 17.40 7.25 -4.49
CA ARG A 176 16.59 6.24 -3.81
C ARG A 176 15.24 6.82 -3.39
N ILE A 177 14.24 5.95 -3.37
CA ILE A 177 12.89 6.30 -2.90
C ILE A 177 12.42 5.20 -1.98
N ASN A 178 12.19 5.52 -0.72
CA ASN A 178 11.51 4.63 0.22
C ASN A 178 10.07 5.09 0.41
N VAL A 179 9.11 4.23 0.10
CA VAL A 179 7.68 4.49 0.29
C VAL A 179 7.19 3.62 1.43
N VAL A 180 6.74 4.25 2.52
CA VAL A 180 6.18 3.55 3.69
C VAL A 180 4.69 3.84 3.79
N PHE A 181 3.88 2.79 3.87
CA PHE A 181 2.43 2.88 3.98
C PHE A 181 1.99 2.62 5.41
N PHE A 182 1.08 3.46 5.89
CA PHE A 182 0.53 3.41 7.23
C PHE A 182 -1.00 3.44 7.18
N SER A 183 -1.65 2.76 8.11
CA SER A 183 -3.08 2.88 8.38
C SER A 183 -3.33 4.10 9.27
N LEU A 184 -4.24 5.00 8.90
CA LEU A 184 -4.62 6.22 9.64
C LEU A 184 -3.54 7.30 9.80
N LYS A 185 -2.37 6.98 10.39
CA LYS A 185 -1.31 7.94 10.76
C LYS A 185 0.09 7.35 10.58
N PRO A 186 1.10 8.17 10.22
CA PRO A 186 2.47 7.73 9.99
C PRO A 186 3.25 7.52 11.30
N VAL A 187 2.89 6.47 12.03
CA VAL A 187 3.59 5.97 13.23
C VAL A 187 3.88 4.48 13.03
N GLU A 188 4.97 3.96 13.59
CA GLU A 188 5.42 2.58 13.28
C GLU A 188 4.39 1.51 13.66
N GLU A 189 3.60 1.74 14.70
CA GLU A 189 2.51 0.84 15.13
C GLU A 189 1.44 0.66 14.04
N ASN A 190 1.30 1.66 13.18
CA ASN A 190 0.34 1.68 12.08
C ASN A 190 0.97 1.27 10.73
N ARG A 191 2.25 0.89 10.71
CA ARG A 191 2.96 0.57 9.48
C ARG A 191 2.43 -0.73 8.88
N ILE A 192 2.02 -0.64 7.62
CA ILE A 192 1.51 -1.76 6.84
C ILE A 192 2.68 -2.45 6.13
N PHE A 193 3.44 -1.70 5.33
CA PHE A 193 4.63 -2.18 4.61
C PHE A 193 5.46 -1.00 4.10
N SER A 194 6.66 -1.30 3.60
CA SER A 194 7.52 -0.32 2.92
C SER A 194 8.14 -0.90 1.66
N ILE A 195 8.36 -0.06 0.66
CA ILE A 195 9.04 -0.45 -0.58
C ILE A 195 10.16 0.55 -0.87
N THR A 196 11.34 0.01 -1.13
CA THR A 196 12.48 0.80 -1.61
C THR A 196 12.68 0.60 -3.11
N PHE A 197 12.70 1.71 -3.83
CA PHE A 197 13.12 1.85 -5.21
C PHE A 197 14.55 2.40 -5.20
N ALA A 198 15.49 1.66 -5.79
CA ALA A 198 16.87 2.08 -6.02
C ALA A 198 17.22 1.98 -7.51
N GLU A 199 18.36 2.54 -7.90
CA GLU A 199 18.84 2.55 -9.28
C GLU A 199 18.80 1.14 -9.91
N GLY A 200 18.22 1.04 -11.11
CA GLY A 200 18.06 -0.22 -11.85
C GLY A 200 16.98 -1.18 -11.32
N SER A 201 16.25 -0.82 -10.25
CA SER A 201 15.14 -1.65 -9.75
C SER A 201 13.80 -1.26 -10.39
N THR A 202 13.30 -2.12 -11.28
CA THR A 202 11.86 -2.16 -11.59
C THR A 202 11.25 -3.15 -10.63
N ARG A 203 10.47 -2.66 -9.65
CA ARG A 203 9.70 -3.56 -8.79
C ARG A 203 8.45 -3.97 -9.57
N THR A 204 8.49 -5.17 -10.16
CA THR A 204 7.26 -5.88 -10.52
C THR A 204 6.53 -6.19 -9.21
N LEU A 205 5.54 -5.35 -8.93
CA LEU A 205 4.62 -5.52 -7.82
C LEU A 205 3.58 -6.56 -8.26
N ASP A 206 4.00 -7.82 -8.35
CA ASP A 206 3.14 -8.94 -8.72
C ASP A 206 2.17 -9.31 -7.59
#